data_AF-A0A932XE95-F1
#
_entry.id   AF-A0A932XE95-F1
#
_cell.length_a   1.000
_cell.length_b   1.000
_cell.length_c   1.000
_cell.angle_alpha   90.00
_cell.angle_beta   90.00
_cell.angle_gamma   90.00
#
_symmetry.space_group_name_H-M   'P 1'
#
loop_
_entity.id
_entity.type
_entity.pdbx_description
1 polymer ?
#
loop_
_entity_poly.entity_id
_entity_poly.type
_entity_poly.pdbx_seq_one_letter_code
_entity_poly.pdbx_strand_id
1 'polypeptide(L)' 'MTSSPAPAIHVHELTKRFGDLVAVNGVTFAVAPGEVFAFLGPNGSGKSTTIRML' A
#
# COMPACT_ATOMS: atom_id res chain seq x y z
N MET A 1 21.95 2.69 21.04
CA MET A 1 20.83 2.12 20.26
C MET A 1 20.17 3.26 19.51
N THR A 2 20.52 3.47 18.25
CA THR A 2 19.84 4.44 17.39
C THR A 2 18.55 3.79 16.90
N SER A 3 17.39 4.34 17.28
CA SER A 3 16.11 3.91 16.70
C SER A 3 16.12 4.23 15.21
N SER A 4 15.87 3.23 14.36
CA SER A 4 15.57 3.49 12.96
C SER A 4 14.40 4.47 12.87
N PRO A 5 14.44 5.46 11.96
CA PRO A 5 13.37 6.41 11.81
C PRO A 5 12.05 5.69 11.49
N ALA A 6 10.93 6.23 12.00
CA ALA A 6 9.61 5.71 11.68
C ALA A 6 9.37 5.76 10.16
N PRO A 7 8.65 4.78 9.58
CA PRO A 7 8.34 4.80 8.16
C PRO A 7 7.50 6.04 7.82
N ALA A 8 7.74 6.59 6.62
CA ALA A 8 6.96 7.72 6.10
C ALA A 8 5.52 7.29 5.73
N ILE A 9 5.36 6.04 5.27
CA ILE A 9 4.06 5.42 5.01
C ILE A 9 4.04 4.06 5.70
N HIS A 10 3.00 3.77 6.48
CA HIS A 10 2.78 2.46 7.08
C HIS A 10 1.35 2.00 6.80
N VAL A 11 1.23 0.88 6.09
CA VAL A 11 -0.03 0.29 5.66
C VAL A 11 -0.14 -1.10 6.25
N HIS A 12 -1.29 -1.39 6.85
CA HIS A 12 -1.53 -2.67 7.51
C HIS A 12 -2.92 -3.19 7.15
N GLU A 13 -2.97 -4.39 6.57
CA GLU A 13 -4.19 -5.12 6.19
C GLU A 13 -5.19 -4.28 5.35
N LEU A 14 -4.66 -3.41 4.49
CA LEU A 14 -5.47 -2.48 3.72
C LEU A 14 -6.34 -3.24 2.71
N THR A 15 -7.64 -3.03 2.82
CA THR A 15 -8.64 -3.72 2.00
C THR A 15 -9.60 -2.70 1.39
N LYS A 16 -9.91 -2.87 0.09
CA LYS A 16 -10.93 -2.08 -0.60
C LYS A 16 -11.88 -2.98 -1.34
N ARG A 17 -13.18 -2.75 -1.10
CA ARG A 17 -14.28 -3.38 -1.81
C ARG A 17 -15.07 -2.35 -2.61
N PHE A 18 -15.56 -2.78 -3.77
CA PHE A 18 -16.54 -2.07 -4.59
C PHE A 18 -17.71 -3.04 -4.81
N GLY A 19 -18.75 -2.92 -3.99
CA GLY A 19 -19.76 -3.97 -3.89
C GLY A 19 -19.10 -5.30 -3.49
N ASP A 20 -19.36 -6.35 -4.27
CA ASP A 20 -18.81 -7.68 -4.04
C ASP A 20 -17.36 -7.85 -4.51
N LEU A 21 -16.85 -6.92 -5.32
CA LEU A 21 -15.48 -6.96 -5.83
C LEU A 21 -14.48 -6.51 -4.76
N VAL A 22 -13.53 -7.39 -4.40
CA VAL A 22 -12.36 -7.04 -3.59
C VAL A 22 -11.24 -6.52 -4.49
N ALA A 23 -11.10 -5.21 -4.60
CA ALA A 23 -10.09 -4.58 -5.46
C ALA A 23 -8.70 -4.48 -4.80
N VAL A 24 -8.65 -4.46 -3.48
CA VAL A 24 -7.42 -4.55 -2.67
C VAL A 24 -7.72 -5.46 -1.49
N ASN A 25 -6.86 -6.42 -1.18
CA ASN A 25 -7.14 -7.48 -0.20
C ASN A 25 -5.99 -7.62 0.80
N GLY A 26 -6.11 -7.03 1.98
CA GLY A 26 -5.17 -7.22 3.09
C GLY A 26 -3.72 -6.83 2.78
N VAL A 27 -3.47 -5.76 2.03
CA VAL A 27 -2.08 -5.39 1.70
C VAL A 27 -1.40 -4.70 2.90
N THR A 28 -0.21 -5.16 3.24
CA THR A 28 0.61 -4.67 4.35
C THR A 28 2.00 -4.32 3.82
N PHE A 29 2.44 -3.07 4.00
CA PHE A 29 3.77 -2.62 3.61
C PHE A 29 4.16 -1.33 4.35
N ALA A 30 5.45 -1.00 4.35
CA ALA A 30 5.98 0.25 4.86
C ALA A 30 6.89 0.89 3.81
N VAL A 31 6.94 2.22 3.78
CA VAL A 31 7.86 3.00 2.94
C VAL A 31 8.73 3.87 3.84
N ALA A 32 10.04 3.72 3.73
CA ALA A 32 10.99 4.50 4.50
C ALA A 32 11.04 5.97 4.04
N PRO A 33 11.44 6.91 4.91
CA PRO A 33 11.68 8.29 4.48
C PRO A 33 12.72 8.36 3.35
N GLY A 34 12.35 8.99 2.22
CA GLY A 34 13.21 9.14 1.05
C GLY A 34 13.24 7.93 0.10
N GLU A 35 12.49 6.86 0.39
CA GLU A 35 12.37 5.70 -0.49
C GLU A 35 11.46 5.98 -1.68
N VAL A 36 11.88 5.54 -2.88
CA VAL A 36 11.02 5.51 -4.07
C VAL A 36 10.33 4.15 -4.13
N PHE A 37 9.03 4.15 -3.87
CA PHE A 37 8.20 2.94 -3.87
C PHE A 37 7.24 2.92 -5.08
N ALA A 38 7.07 1.77 -5.71
CA ALA A 38 6.17 1.60 -6.85
C ALA A 38 5.44 0.26 -6.81
N PHE A 39 4.17 0.26 -7.23
CA PHE A 39 3.43 -0.97 -7.49
C PHE A 39 3.58 -1.40 -8.94
N LEU A 40 3.92 -2.67 -9.17
CA LEU A 40 3.96 -3.31 -10.48
C LEU A 40 2.90 -4.42 -10.57
N GLY A 41 2.25 -4.54 -11.73
CA GLY A 41 1.27 -5.60 -11.97
C GLY A 41 0.37 -5.32 -13.18
N PRO A 42 -0.43 -6.29 -13.62
CA PRO A 42 -1.31 -6.15 -14.78
C PRO A 42 -2.45 -5.14 -14.54
N ASN A 43 -3.17 -4.76 -15.60
CA ASN A 43 -4.36 -3.91 -15.47
C ASN A 43 -5.41 -4.59 -14.58
N GLY A 44 -6.08 -3.79 -13.74
CA GLY A 44 -7.08 -4.30 -12.79
C GLY A 44 -6.51 -4.85 -11.48
N SER A 45 -5.19 -4.95 -11.29
CA SER A 45 -4.58 -5.51 -10.08
C SER A 45 -4.68 -4.64 -8.81
N GLY A 46 -5.46 -3.56 -8.82
CA GLY A 46 -5.64 -2.70 -7.64
C GLY A 46 -4.57 -1.63 -7.38
N LYS A 47 -3.60 -1.42 -8.29
CA LYS A 47 -2.50 -0.42 -8.09
C LYS A 47 -3.00 1.01 -7.84
N SER A 48 -3.75 1.56 -8.79
CA SER A 48 -4.29 2.93 -8.69
C SER A 48 -5.32 3.05 -7.57
N THR A 49 -6.05 1.98 -7.27
CA THR A 49 -6.93 1.90 -6.11
C THR A 49 -6.14 2.01 -4.82
N THR A 50 -5.05 1.26 -4.68
CA THR A 50 -4.17 1.30 -3.49
C THR A 50 -3.56 2.69 -3.31
N ILE A 51 -3.01 3.28 -4.38
CA ILE A 51 -2.40 4.63 -4.31
C ILE A 51 -3.42 5.69 -3.87
N ARG A 52 -4.67 5.62 -4.32
CA ARG A 52 -5.72 6.58 -3.93
C ARG A 52 -6.22 6.42 -2.48
N MET A 53 -5.86 5.32 -1.82
CA MET A 53 -6.22 5.06 -0.43
C MET A 53 -5.17 5.56 0.56
N LEU A 54 -3.94 5.81 0.09
CA LEU A 54 -2.85 6.43 0.86
C LEU A 54 -3.05 7.95 0.88
#